data_AF-A0A3N5UMB5-F1
#
_entry.id   AF-A0A3N5UMB5-F1
#
_cell.length_a   1.000
_cell.length_b   1.000
_cell.length_c   1.000
_cell.angle_alpha   90.00
_cell.angle_beta   90.00
_cell.angle_gamma   90.00
#
_symmetry.space_group_name_H-M   'P 1'
#
loop_
_entity.id
_entity.type
_entity.pdbx_description
1 polymer ?
#
loop_
_entity_poly.entity_id
_entity_poly.type
_entity_poly.pdbx_seq_one_letter_code
_entity_poly.pdbx_strand_id
1 'polypeptide(L)'
;MPKNITSLKPQIRISSEYASLVPGLSPEEYESLKQSIKEENSLYVPIIINQNGIILDGHHRYKACQELGIEPKTLVKGFKDKIAEELFVINCNLIRRQLNNFQKTELALKSKPLLEA
;
A
#
# COMPACT_ATOMS: atom_id res chain seq x y z
N MET A 1 24.99 -6.00 32.37
CA MET A 1 23.71 -6.50 31.82
C MET A 1 23.39 -5.69 30.56
N PRO A 2 23.34 -6.29 29.36
CA PRO A 2 22.97 -5.54 28.17
C PRO A 2 21.46 -5.28 28.19
N LYS A 3 21.08 -4.02 27.96
CA LYS A 3 19.70 -3.58 27.82
C LYS A 3 19.11 -4.28 26.59
N ASN A 4 17.97 -4.96 26.76
CA ASN A 4 17.16 -5.48 25.66
C ASN A 4 16.73 -4.29 24.78
N ILE A 5 17.44 -4.07 23.69
CA ILE A 5 16.99 -3.18 22.62
C ILE A 5 16.02 -4.02 21.81
N THR A 6 14.78 -4.13 22.28
CA THR A 6 13.68 -4.65 21.45
C THR A 6 13.57 -3.68 20.29
N SER A 7 14.08 -4.06 19.13
CA SER A 7 13.94 -3.32 17.88
C SER A 7 12.46 -3.17 17.61
N LEU A 8 11.88 -2.03 17.99
CA LEU A 8 10.46 -1.74 17.81
C LEU A 8 10.24 -1.58 16.31
N LYS A 9 9.88 -2.67 15.63
CA LYS A 9 9.29 -2.59 14.29
C LYS A 9 8.10 -1.63 14.41
N PRO A 10 8.01 -0.57 13.57
CA PRO A 10 6.88 0.35 13.62
C PRO A 10 5.59 -0.46 13.43
N GLN A 11 4.58 -0.17 14.26
CA GLN A 11 3.28 -0.82 14.14
C GLN A 11 2.68 -0.45 12.78
N ILE A 12 2.52 -1.44 11.90
CA ILE A 12 2.00 -1.21 10.55
C ILE A 12 0.50 -0.92 10.64
N ARG A 13 0.06 0.17 10.00
CA ARG A 13 -1.34 0.62 10.02
C ARG A 13 -1.84 0.99 8.62
N ILE A 14 -3.12 0.71 8.37
CA ILE A 14 -3.83 1.20 7.19
C ILE A 14 -4.44 2.56 7.54
N SER A 15 -4.18 3.58 6.72
CA SER A 15 -4.88 4.87 6.79
C SER A 15 -6.07 4.88 5.85
N SER A 16 -7.26 5.22 6.35
CA SER A 16 -8.46 5.37 5.51
C SER A 16 -8.30 6.49 4.48
N GLU A 17 -7.57 7.55 4.84
CA GLU A 17 -7.28 8.67 3.95
C GLU A 17 -6.50 8.19 2.72
N TYR A 18 -5.36 7.51 2.91
CA TYR A 18 -4.58 6.97 1.78
C TYR A 18 -5.33 5.87 1.01
N ALA A 19 -6.05 4.99 1.70
CA ALA A 19 -6.82 3.94 1.04
C ALA A 19 -7.91 4.52 0.11
N SER A 20 -8.54 5.63 0.51
CA SER A 20 -9.61 6.28 -0.27
C SER A 20 -9.14 7.03 -1.52
N LEU A 21 -7.82 7.26 -1.66
CA LEU A 21 -7.25 7.90 -2.84
C LEU A 21 -7.35 7.02 -4.08
N VAL A 22 -7.45 5.70 -3.90
CA VAL A 22 -7.41 4.72 -4.99
C VAL A 22 -8.64 3.82 -5.00
N PRO A 23 -9.10 3.37 -6.18
CA PRO A 23 -10.19 2.41 -6.25
C PRO A 23 -9.80 1.11 -5.54
N GLY A 24 -10.76 0.53 -4.81
CA GLY A 24 -10.62 -0.78 -4.20
C GLY A 24 -10.53 -1.90 -5.24
N LEU A 25 -10.13 -3.09 -4.80
CA LEU A 25 -10.23 -4.32 -5.60
C LEU A 25 -11.66 -4.86 -5.54
N SER A 26 -12.11 -5.50 -6.62
CA SER A 26 -13.30 -6.35 -6.56
C SER A 26 -13.06 -7.56 -5.63
N PRO A 27 -14.12 -8.23 -5.13
CA PRO A 27 -13.97 -9.46 -4.37
C PRO A 27 -13.15 -10.53 -5.11
N GLU A 28 -13.38 -10.71 -6.40
CA GLU A 28 -12.68 -11.69 -7.24
C GLU A 28 -11.19 -11.35 -7.41
N GLU A 29 -10.86 -10.07 -7.60
CA GLU A 29 -9.48 -9.59 -7.66
C GLU A 29 -8.75 -9.79 -6.32
N TYR A 30 -9.45 -9.55 -5.20
CA TYR A 30 -8.89 -9.77 -3.86
C TYR A 30 -8.63 -11.25 -3.58
N GLU A 31 -9.57 -12.14 -3.91
CA GLU A 31 -9.36 -13.58 -3.74
C GLU A 31 -8.24 -14.10 -4.64
N SER A 32 -8.14 -13.61 -5.89
CA SER A 32 -7.04 -13.95 -6.78
C SER A 32 -5.69 -13.51 -6.22
N LEU A 33 -5.61 -12.30 -5.65
CA LEU A 33 -4.42 -11.80 -4.97
C LEU A 33 -4.05 -12.69 -3.77
N LYS A 34 -5.03 -13.01 -2.92
CA LYS A 34 -4.84 -13.82 -1.72
C LYS A 34 -4.36 -15.23 -2.07
N GLN A 35 -4.93 -15.85 -3.09
CA GLN A 35 -4.52 -17.17 -3.57
C GLN A 35 -3.07 -17.15 -4.09
N SER A 36 -2.70 -16.14 -4.88
CA SER A 36 -1.31 -15.98 -5.35
C SER A 36 -0.32 -15.84 -4.19
N ILE A 37 -0.65 -15.05 -3.16
CA ILE A 37 0.20 -14.90 -1.97
C ILE A 37 0.32 -16.23 -1.21
N LYS A 38 -0.78 -16.98 -1.11
CA LYS A 38 -0.83 -18.28 -0.42
C LYS A 38 0.02 -19.34 -1.14
N GLU A 39 -0.08 -19.43 -2.47
CA GLU A 39 0.67 -20.40 -3.28
C GLU A 39 2.18 -20.19 -3.17
N GLU A 40 2.60 -18.93 -3.17
CA GLU A 40 4.03 -18.56 -3.11
C GLU A 40 4.56 -18.46 -1.67
N ASN A 41 3.66 -18.47 -0.70
CA ASN A 41 3.94 -18.22 0.71
C ASN A 41 4.80 -16.96 0.95
N SER A 42 4.65 -15.96 0.07
CA SER A 42 5.46 -14.73 0.07
C SER A 42 4.79 -13.65 -0.79
N LEU A 43 5.21 -12.40 -0.57
CA LEU A 43 4.94 -11.30 -1.49
C LEU A 43 6.06 -11.17 -2.52
N TYR A 44 5.70 -11.01 -3.80
CA TYR A 44 6.63 -10.60 -4.85
C TYR A 44 6.99 -9.11 -4.78
N VAL A 45 6.01 -8.28 -4.41
CA VAL A 45 6.17 -6.83 -4.25
C VAL A 45 5.95 -6.47 -2.78
N PRO A 46 6.93 -5.83 -2.11
CA PRO A 46 6.78 -5.46 -0.70
C PRO A 46 5.66 -4.45 -0.49
N ILE A 47 5.21 -4.34 0.76
CA ILE A 47 4.32 -3.27 1.20
C ILE A 47 5.17 -2.02 1.43
N ILE A 48 4.76 -0.90 0.86
CA ILE A 48 5.46 0.36 1.06
C ILE A 48 4.81 1.10 2.21
N ILE A 49 5.60 1.45 3.22
CA ILE A 49 5.17 2.22 4.39
C ILE A 49 5.96 3.53 4.50
N ASN A 50 5.37 4.56 5.10
CA ASN A 50 6.12 5.74 5.50
C ASN A 50 6.88 5.52 6.82
N GLN A 51 7.62 6.53 7.27
CA GLN A 51 8.43 6.47 8.50
C GLN A 51 7.59 6.21 9.77
N ASN A 52 6.29 6.49 9.72
CA ASN A 52 5.35 6.27 10.83
C ASN A 52 4.69 4.88 10.79
N GLY A 53 5.05 4.01 9.84
CA GLY A 53 4.43 2.69 9.68
C GLY A 53 3.08 2.71 8.96
N ILE A 54 2.69 3.83 8.36
CA ILE A 54 1.44 3.94 7.60
C ILE A 54 1.65 3.37 6.20
N ILE A 55 0.77 2.48 5.78
CA ILE A 55 0.82 1.88 4.44
C ILE A 55 0.47 2.91 3.37
N LEU A 56 1.38 3.08 2.41
CA LEU A 56 1.20 3.90 1.21
C LEU A 56 0.89 3.03 -0.02
N ASP A 57 1.46 1.83 -0.11
CA ASP A 57 1.11 0.87 -1.17
C ASP A 57 1.02 -0.56 -0.63
N GLY A 58 0.02 -1.30 -1.10
CA GLY A 58 -0.16 -2.72 -0.76
C GLY A 58 -1.06 -2.99 0.44
N HIS A 59 -2.02 -2.13 0.78
CA HIS A 59 -2.97 -2.38 1.89
C HIS A 59 -3.79 -3.67 1.71
N HIS A 60 -4.19 -4.02 0.48
CA HIS A 60 -4.81 -5.33 0.20
C HIS A 60 -3.84 -6.50 0.41
N ARG A 61 -2.57 -6.36 0.01
CA ARG A 61 -1.52 -7.38 0.26
C ARG A 61 -1.31 -7.56 1.75
N TYR A 62 -1.28 -6.47 2.51
CA TYR A 62 -1.20 -6.50 3.97
C TYR A 62 -2.35 -7.29 4.58
N LYS A 63 -3.59 -6.97 4.18
CA LYS A 63 -4.80 -7.65 4.68
C LYS A 63 -4.77 -9.14 4.35
N ALA A 64 -4.42 -9.51 3.12
CA ALA A 64 -4.30 -10.91 2.71
C ALA A 64 -3.20 -11.65 3.51
N CYS A 65 -2.04 -11.03 3.72
CA CYS A 65 -0.98 -11.58 4.57
C CYS A 65 -1.46 -11.82 6.02
N GLN A 66 -2.20 -10.87 6.61
CA GLN A 66 -2.76 -11.04 7.95
C GLN A 66 -3.76 -12.19 8.02
N GLU A 67 -4.66 -12.31 7.03
CA GLU A 67 -5.64 -13.40 6.95
C GLU A 67 -4.97 -14.78 6.76
N LEU A 68 -3.82 -14.83 6.08
CA LEU A 68 -3.06 -16.05 5.82
C LEU A 68 -2.03 -16.38 6.91
N GLY A 69 -1.80 -15.49 7.88
CA GLY A 69 -0.75 -15.66 8.89
C GLY A 69 0.68 -15.55 8.33
N ILE A 70 0.85 -14.88 7.19
CA ILE A 70 2.15 -14.68 6.52
C ILE A 70 2.72 -13.33 6.95
N GLU A 71 3.95 -13.30 7.47
CA GLU A 71 4.64 -12.05 7.81
C GLU A 71 4.97 -11.28 6.51
N PRO A 72 4.43 -10.07 6.31
CA PRO A 72 4.66 -9.35 5.08
C PRO A 72 6.04 -8.69 5.03
N LYS A 73 6.66 -8.71 3.85
CA LYS A 73 7.84 -7.89 3.57
C LYS A 73 7.43 -6.42 3.44
N THR A 74 8.14 -5.54 4.11
CA THR A 74 7.89 -4.09 4.07
C THR A 74 9.13 -3.31 3.65
N LEU A 75 8.91 -2.17 3.00
CA LEU A 75 9.94 -1.18 2.65
C LEU A 75 9.50 0.20 3.14
N VAL A 76 10.36 0.84 3.93
CA VAL A 76 10.14 2.20 4.42
C VAL A 76 10.60 3.19 3.36
N LYS A 77 9.73 4.15 3.03
CA LYS A 77 10.05 5.25 2.11
C LYS A 77 9.82 6.60 2.78
N GLY A 78 10.81 7.49 2.67
CA GLY A 78 10.72 8.86 3.16
C GLY A 78 10.16 9.80 2.10
N PHE A 79 9.39 10.79 2.55
CA PHE A 79 8.78 11.83 1.73
C PHE A 79 8.98 13.19 2.39
N LYS A 80 9.00 14.25 1.58
CA LYS A 80 9.17 15.63 2.06
C LYS A 80 7.98 16.14 2.87
N ASP A 81 6.78 15.75 2.46
CA ASP A 81 5.51 16.23 2.97
C ASP A 81 4.41 15.20 2.66
N LYS A 82 3.22 15.42 3.24
CA LYS A 82 2.05 14.58 3.03
C LYS A 82 1.60 14.53 1.57
N ILE A 83 1.68 15.66 0.87
CA ILE A 83 1.30 15.77 -0.54
C ILE A 83 2.15 14.81 -1.40
N ALA A 84 3.45 14.71 -1.13
CA ALA A 84 4.33 13.77 -1.80
C ALA A 84 3.99 12.30 -1.48
N GLU A 85 3.49 12.00 -0.28
CA GLU A 85 2.95 10.67 0.06
C GLU A 85 1.70 10.37 -0.78
N GLU A 86 0.73 11.28 -0.82
CA GLU A 86 -0.53 11.12 -1.56
C GLU A 86 -0.28 10.94 -3.06
N LEU A 87 0.58 11.78 -3.66
CA LEU A 87 1.00 11.65 -5.05
C LEU A 87 1.67 10.30 -5.31
N PHE A 88 2.47 9.80 -4.37
CA PHE A 88 3.07 8.48 -4.50
C PHE A 88 2.03 7.35 -4.49
N VAL A 89 1.04 7.41 -3.59
CA VAL A 89 -0.08 6.44 -3.56
C VAL A 89 -0.79 6.39 -4.91
N ILE A 90 -1.13 7.56 -5.46
CA ILE A 90 -1.82 7.67 -6.75
C ILE A 90 -0.94 7.13 -7.89
N ASN A 91 0.32 7.55 -7.97
CA ASN A 91 1.25 7.16 -9.04
C ASN A 91 1.53 5.65 -9.05
N CYS A 92 1.70 5.03 -7.88
CA CYS A 92 1.84 3.59 -7.75
C CYS A 92 0.63 2.82 -8.30
N ASN A 93 -0.56 3.42 -8.25
CA ASN A 93 -1.79 2.80 -8.74
C ASN A 93 -2.07 3.12 -10.21
N LEU A 94 -1.71 4.30 -10.72
CA LEU A 94 -1.91 4.66 -12.14
C LEU A 94 -1.22 3.70 -13.12
N ILE A 95 -0.05 3.17 -12.77
CA ILE A 95 0.72 2.23 -13.60
C ILE A 95 0.19 0.78 -13.53
N ARG A 96 -0.81 0.50 -12.68
CA ARG A 96 -1.36 -0.84 -12.48
C ARG A 96 -2.19 -1.26 -13.70
N ARG A 97 -1.84 -2.41 -14.27
CA ARG A 97 -2.44 -2.93 -15.51
C ARG A 97 -3.89 -3.35 -15.35
N GLN A 98 -4.34 -3.63 -14.12
CA GLN A 98 -5.71 -4.01 -13.82
C GLN A 98 -6.70 -2.84 -13.80
N LEU A 99 -6.22 -1.58 -13.74
CA LEU A 99 -7.14 -0.44 -13.76
C LEU A 99 -7.73 -0.23 -15.15
N ASN A 100 -9.05 -0.09 -15.21
CA ASN A 100 -9.74 0.31 -16.42
C ASN A 100 -9.51 1.81 -16.72
N ASN A 101 -9.85 2.24 -17.95
CA ASN A 101 -9.61 3.62 -18.39
C ASN A 101 -10.35 4.66 -17.53
N PHE A 102 -11.54 4.32 -17.03
CA PHE A 102 -12.32 5.20 -16.17
C PHE A 102 -11.62 5.41 -14.81
N GLN A 103 -11.17 4.34 -14.16
CA GLN A 103 -10.40 4.39 -12.92
C GLN A 103 -9.08 5.14 -13.07
N LYS A 104 -8.37 4.97 -14.19
CA LYS A 104 -7.15 5.75 -14.49
C LYS A 104 -7.46 7.24 -14.60
N THR A 105 -8.58 7.58 -15.24
CA THR A 105 -9.04 8.97 -15.37
C THR A 105 -9.40 9.57 -14.00
N GLU A 106 -10.13 8.83 -13.17
CA GLU A 106 -10.49 9.26 -11.81
C GLU A 106 -9.24 9.57 -10.97
N LEU A 107 -8.25 8.69 -11.01
CA LEU A 107 -6.97 8.90 -10.32
C LEU A 107 -6.22 10.15 -10.84
N ALA A 108 -6.18 10.34 -12.15
CA ALA A 108 -5.53 11.51 -12.75
C ALA A 108 -6.25 12.82 -12.37
N LEU A 109 -7.58 12.80 -12.20
CA LEU A 109 -8.33 13.95 -11.71
C LEU A 109 -8.02 14.24 -10.24
N LYS A 110 -7.87 13.21 -9.40
CA LYS A 110 -7.48 13.36 -7.99
C LYS A 110 -6.07 13.92 -7.81
N SER A 111 -5.12 13.59 -8.70
CA SER A 111 -3.75 14.10 -8.61
C SER A 111 -3.60 15.55 -9.07
N LYS A 112 -4.48 16.04 -9.95
CA LYS A 112 -4.40 17.41 -10.50
C LYS A 112 -4.29 18.50 -9.42
N PRO A 113 -5.21 18.63 -8.44
CA PRO A 113 -5.11 19.68 -7.43
C PRO A 113 -3.88 19.54 -6.53
N LEU A 114 -3.34 18.32 -6.35
CA LEU A 114 -2.14 18.08 -5.56
C LEU A 114 -0.86 18.54 -6.26
N LEU A 115 -0.84 18.55 -7.60
CA LEU A 115 0.27 19.06 -8.40
C LEU A 115 0.28 20.58 -8.51
N GLU A 116 -0.88 21.21 -8.33
CA GLU A 116 -1.08 22.66 -8.42
C GLU A 116 -0.94 23.37 -7.06
N ALA A 117 -0.77 22.61 -5.97
CA ALA A 117 -0.61 23.08 -4.59
C ALA A 117 0.85 23.41 -4.24
#